data_AF-A0A0L7AXL3-F1
#
_entry.id   AF-A0A0L7AXL3-F1
#
_cell.length_a   1.000
_cell.length_b   1.000
_cell.length_c   1.000
_cell.angle_alpha   90.00
_cell.angle_beta   90.00
_cell.angle_gamma   90.00
#
_symmetry.space_group_name_H-M   'P 1'
#
loop_
_entity.id
_entity.type
_entity.pdbx_description
1 polymer ?
#
loop_
_entity_poly.entity_id
_entity_poly.type
_entity_poly.pdbx_seq_one_letter_code
_entity_poly.pdbx_strand_id
1 'polypeptide(L)'
;MARSAAPKPDPSPASKAHRMVNAMDMDTRIGQLVMAPLYAGNDPASLASLIADRHVGSVLIIGKWTGGVASVRAADDQLQGYAPVITA
;
A
#
# COMPACT_ATOMS: atom_id res chain seq x y z
N MET A 1 -43.94 -18.89 6.60
CA MET A 1 -42.89 -18.43 5.66
C MET A 1 -41.55 -18.54 6.38
N ALA A 2 -40.65 -19.42 5.93
CA ALA A 2 -39.32 -19.56 6.52
C ALA A 2 -38.40 -18.45 5.96
N ARG A 3 -37.73 -17.71 6.84
CA ARG A 3 -36.72 -16.72 6.42
C ARG A 3 -35.51 -17.50 5.89
N SER A 4 -35.20 -17.35 4.60
CA SER A 4 -33.94 -17.88 4.04
C SER A 4 -32.75 -17.27 4.78
N ALA A 5 -31.79 -18.12 5.16
CA ALA A 5 -30.56 -17.65 5.78
C ALA A 5 -29.79 -16.75 4.80
N ALA A 6 -29.26 -15.63 5.30
CA ALA A 6 -28.44 -14.74 4.49
C ALA A 6 -27.17 -15.47 4.00
N PRO A 7 -26.69 -15.20 2.77
CA PRO A 7 -25.45 -15.78 2.26
C PRO A 7 -24.27 -15.45 3.19
N LYS A 8 -23.41 -16.45 3.46
CA LYS A 8 -22.18 -16.22 4.20
C LYS A 8 -21.20 -15.37 3.38
N PRO A 9 -20.40 -14.49 4.01
CA PRO A 9 -19.38 -13.72 3.31
C PRO A 9 -18.38 -14.62 2.59
N ASP A 10 -18.02 -14.29 1.35
CA ASP A 10 -16.97 -14.98 0.60
C ASP A 10 -15.58 -14.59 1.15
N PRO A 11 -14.78 -15.57 1.65
CA PRO A 11 -13.45 -15.32 2.19
C PRO A 11 -12.35 -15.27 1.11
N SER A 12 -12.67 -15.43 -0.18
CA SER A 12 -11.67 -15.45 -1.25
C SER A 12 -10.79 -14.18 -1.25
N PRO A 13 -9.51 -14.27 -1.69
CA PRO A 13 -8.65 -13.10 -1.84
C PRO A 13 -9.27 -12.01 -2.73
N ALA A 14 -9.97 -12.43 -3.79
CA ALA A 14 -10.68 -11.52 -4.69
C ALA A 14 -11.79 -10.76 -3.95
N SER A 15 -12.61 -11.45 -3.15
CA SER A 15 -13.66 -10.80 -2.36
C SER A 15 -13.10 -9.91 -1.26
N LYS A 16 -11.97 -10.26 -0.64
CA LYS A 16 -11.27 -9.38 0.31
C LYS A 16 -10.78 -8.10 -0.39
N ALA A 17 -10.13 -8.21 -1.55
CA ALA A 17 -9.66 -7.06 -2.31
C ALA A 17 -10.82 -6.14 -2.72
N HIS A 18 -11.94 -6.71 -3.20
CA HIS A 18 -13.13 -5.93 -3.52
C HIS A 18 -13.67 -5.16 -2.32
N ARG A 19 -13.77 -5.79 -1.14
CA ARG A 19 -14.20 -5.10 0.09
C ARG A 19 -13.25 -3.97 0.46
N MET A 20 -11.93 -4.20 0.40
CA MET A 20 -10.93 -3.18 0.70
C MET A 20 -11.04 -1.97 -0.24
N VAL A 21 -11.09 -2.20 -1.55
CA VAL A 21 -11.22 -1.11 -2.54
C VAL A 21 -12.55 -0.38 -2.39
N ASN A 22 -13.65 -1.09 -2.11
CA ASN A 22 -14.95 -0.46 -1.90
C ASN A 22 -15.01 0.41 -0.63
N ALA A 23 -14.19 0.09 0.39
CA ALA A 23 -14.09 0.86 1.61
C ALA A 23 -13.21 2.12 1.48
N MET A 24 -12.35 2.20 0.45
CA MET A 24 -11.52 3.37 0.18
C MET A 24 -12.35 4.54 -0.36
N ASP A 25 -11.98 5.76 0.03
CA ASP A 25 -12.43 6.97 -0.66
C ASP A 25 -11.76 7.11 -2.04
N MET A 26 -12.20 8.09 -2.84
CA MET A 26 -11.71 8.25 -4.20
C MET A 26 -10.21 8.58 -4.25
N ASP A 27 -9.73 9.45 -3.36
CA ASP A 27 -8.33 9.86 -3.32
C ASP A 27 -7.41 8.68 -2.98
N THR A 28 -7.81 7.85 -2.01
CA THR A 28 -7.09 6.61 -1.67
C THR A 28 -7.08 5.65 -2.85
N ARG A 29 -8.21 5.44 -3.54
CA ARG A 29 -8.25 4.55 -4.72
C ARG A 29 -7.32 5.01 -5.83
N ILE A 30 -7.27 6.31 -6.10
CA ILE A 30 -6.35 6.89 -7.09
C ILE A 30 -4.90 6.68 -6.64
N GLY A 31 -4.59 6.97 -5.38
CA GLY A 31 -3.25 6.76 -4.81
C GLY A 31 -2.75 5.32 -4.97
N GLN A 32 -3.62 4.33 -4.81
CA GLN A 32 -3.26 2.92 -5.01
C GLN A 32 -2.82 2.56 -6.43
N LEU A 33 -3.15 3.39 -7.44
CA LEU A 33 -2.75 3.22 -8.84
C LEU A 33 -1.44 3.94 -9.18
N VAL A 34 -0.91 4.74 -8.26
CA VAL A 34 0.29 5.55 -8.46
C VAL A 34 1.54 4.80 -7.98
N MET A 35 2.64 4.99 -8.70
CA MET A 35 3.97 4.49 -8.33
C MET A 35 4.96 5.64 -8.24
N ALA A 36 5.68 5.73 -7.12
CA ALA A 36 6.76 6.69 -6.91
C ALA A 36 8.14 6.01 -6.95
N PRO A 37 9.17 6.59 -7.58
CA PRO A 37 10.51 6.03 -7.53
C PRO A 37 11.26 6.45 -6.27
N LEU A 38 11.98 5.52 -5.65
CA LEU A 38 13.05 5.82 -4.69
C LEU A 38 14.40 5.45 -5.33
N TYR A 39 15.22 6.46 -5.61
CA TYR A 39 16.56 6.26 -6.15
C TYR A 39 17.60 6.02 -5.04
N ALA A 40 18.60 5.18 -5.33
CA ALA A 40 19.74 4.99 -4.45
C ALA A 40 20.40 6.32 -4.07
N GLY A 41 20.61 6.55 -2.78
CA GLY A 41 21.18 7.78 -2.23
C GLY A 41 20.15 8.84 -1.82
N ASN A 42 18.88 8.70 -2.22
CA ASN A 42 17.80 9.55 -1.73
C ASN A 42 17.31 9.08 -0.36
N ASP A 43 16.91 10.03 0.48
CA ASP A 43 16.27 9.73 1.76
C ASP A 43 14.83 9.22 1.53
N PRO A 44 14.44 8.03 2.04
CA PRO A 44 13.06 7.55 1.94
C PRO A 44 12.02 8.50 2.57
N ALA A 45 12.43 9.36 3.51
CA ALA A 45 11.55 10.38 4.09
C ALA A 45 11.02 11.38 3.06
N SER A 46 11.70 11.53 1.91
CA SER A 46 11.20 12.33 0.78
C SER A 46 9.86 11.84 0.21
N LEU A 47 9.50 10.56 0.44
CA LEU A 47 8.23 9.97 0.00
C LEU A 47 7.16 9.92 1.11
N ALA A 48 7.45 10.38 2.32
CA ALA A 48 6.57 10.22 3.47
C ALA A 48 5.17 10.82 3.23
N SER A 49 5.07 12.07 2.78
CA SER A 49 3.78 12.73 2.50
C SER A 49 3.07 12.13 1.29
N LEU A 50 3.80 11.63 0.29
CA LEU A 50 3.19 10.94 -0.86
C LEU A 50 2.52 9.62 -0.42
N ILE A 51 3.09 8.91 0.54
CA ILE A 51 2.53 7.67 1.06
C ILE A 51 1.42 7.96 2.08
N ALA A 52 1.69 8.82 3.07
CA ALA A 52 0.77 9.08 4.18
C ALA A 52 -0.44 9.93 3.77
N ASP A 53 -0.21 11.02 3.03
CA ASP A 53 -1.24 12.02 2.73
C ASP A 53 -1.86 11.85 1.33
N ARG A 54 -1.11 11.25 0.39
CA ARG A 54 -1.56 11.03 -1.00
C ARG A 54 -1.79 9.56 -1.34
N HIS A 55 -1.63 8.68 -0.35
CA HIS A 55 -1.96 7.25 -0.44
C HIS A 55 -1.30 6.51 -1.62
N VAL A 56 -0.10 6.92 -2.03
CA VAL A 56 0.67 6.23 -3.08
C VAL A 56 0.84 4.75 -2.69
N GLY A 57 0.29 3.85 -3.51
CA GLY A 57 0.22 2.42 -3.18
C GLY A 57 1.46 1.62 -3.56
N SER A 58 2.38 2.20 -4.34
CA SER A 58 3.58 1.49 -4.77
C SER A 58 4.81 2.38 -4.84
N VAL A 59 5.96 1.81 -4.45
CA VAL A 59 7.27 2.44 -4.57
C VAL A 59 8.19 1.53 -5.37
N LEU A 60 8.88 2.11 -6.34
CA LEU A 60 9.91 1.42 -7.12
C LEU A 60 11.29 1.83 -6.60
N ILE A 61 11.95 0.93 -5.86
CA ILE A 61 13.30 1.15 -5.31
C ILE A 61 14.34 0.78 -6.37
N ILE A 62 15.09 1.76 -6.89
CA ILE A 62 15.96 1.60 -8.07
C ILE A 62 17.32 2.31 -7.94
N GLY A 63 18.24 1.96 -8.83
CA GLY A 63 19.59 2.54 -8.88
C GLY A 63 20.66 1.66 -8.23
N LYS A 64 21.86 2.22 -8.08
CA LYS A 64 23.03 1.49 -7.56
C LYS A 64 23.10 1.56 -6.04
N TRP A 65 22.48 0.59 -5.37
CA TRP A 65 22.56 0.41 -3.92
C TRP A 65 23.85 -0.29 -3.52
N THR A 66 24.80 0.45 -2.94
CA THR A 66 26.12 -0.09 -2.54
C THR A 66 26.12 -0.75 -1.16
N GLY A 67 25.12 -0.48 -0.33
CA GLY A 67 24.89 -1.16 0.96
C GLY A 67 24.23 -2.54 0.84
N GLY A 68 24.00 -3.01 -0.39
CA GLY A 68 23.39 -4.31 -0.66
C GLY A 68 21.96 -4.46 -0.15
N VAL A 69 21.56 -5.70 0.13
CA VAL A 69 20.20 -6.05 0.57
C VAL A 69 19.82 -5.35 1.87
N ALA A 70 20.76 -5.17 2.80
CA ALA A 70 20.50 -4.55 4.09
C ALA A 70 20.05 -3.08 3.96
N SER A 71 20.70 -2.30 3.08
CA SER A 71 20.30 -0.91 2.85
C SER A 71 18.96 -0.80 2.14
N VAL A 72 18.66 -1.71 1.21
CA VAL A 72 17.35 -1.75 0.53
C VAL A 72 16.25 -2.08 1.53
N ARG A 73 16.50 -3.05 2.42
CA ARG A 73 15.56 -3.43 3.48
C ARG A 73 15.29 -2.27 4.43
N ALA A 74 16.33 -1.55 4.89
CA ALA A 74 16.14 -0.41 5.78
C ALA A 74 15.29 0.69 5.13
N ALA A 75 15.49 0.95 3.83
CA ALA A 75 14.66 1.88 3.09
C ALA A 75 13.19 1.39 2.97
N ASP A 76 12.97 0.12 2.65
CA ASP A 76 11.64 -0.48 2.60
C ASP A 76 10.93 -0.43 3.95
N ASP A 77 11.59 -0.85 5.04
CA ASP A 77 11.04 -0.81 6.40
C ASP A 77 10.60 0.62 6.77
N GLN A 78 11.39 1.64 6.40
CA GLN A 78 11.02 3.05 6.61
C GLN A 78 9.79 3.47 5.79
N LEU A 79 9.72 3.08 4.51
CA LEU A 79 8.57 3.37 3.64
C LEU A 79 7.28 2.70 4.12
N GLN A 80 7.36 1.43 4.54
CA GLN A 80 6.24 0.71 5.15
C GLN A 80 5.76 1.39 6.44
N GLY A 81 6.67 2.01 7.19
CA GLY A 81 6.33 2.81 8.37
C GLY A 81 5.45 4.03 8.09
N TYR A 82 5.38 4.50 6.85
CA TYR A 82 4.49 5.60 6.45
C TYR A 82 3.13 5.11 5.94
N ALA A 83 3.01 3.83 5.58
CA ALA A 83 1.79 3.30 5.02
C ALA A 83 0.68 3.26 6.10
N PRO A 84 -0.52 3.78 5.80
CA PRO A 84 -1.62 3.73 6.76
C PRO A 84 -2.10 2.29 6.98
N VAL A 85 -2.47 1.97 8.23
CA VAL A 85 -3.05 0.67 8.57
C VAL A 85 -4.49 0.63 8.06
N ILE A 86 -4.71 -0.02 6.92
CA ILE A 86 -6.07 -0.25 6.39
C ILE A 86 -6.67 -1.45 7.11
N THR A 87 -7.61 -1.20 8.01
CA THR A 87 -8.48 -2.24 8.59
C THR A 87 -9.69 -2.45 7.69
N ALA A 88 -9.96 -3.71 7.33
CA ALA A 88 -11.00 -4.12 6.38
C ALA A 88 -12.06 -4.99 7.06
#